data_AF-A0A2W4D4H6-F1
#
_entry.id   AF-A0A2W4D4H6-F1
#
_cell.length_a   1.000
_cell.length_b   1.000
_cell.length_c   1.000
_cell.angle_alpha   90.00
_cell.angle_beta   90.00
_cell.angle_gamma   90.00
#
_symmetry.space_group_name_H-M   'P 1'
#
loop_
_entity.id
_entity.type
_entity.pdbx_description
1 polymer ?
#
loop_
_entity_poly.entity_id
_entity_poly.type
_entity_poly.pdbx_seq_one_letter_code
_entity_poly.pdbx_strand_id
1 'polypeptide(L)'
;MGKTIAILMGRLIFGALFVMATSFKFFDMRGTADFIAAAGFPLPFFLAWIAAFLELALALAFLSGFMFSQAALLAGIYVIFLAFSFHGPGRWSSNQAEFGFFVDHFTFLAGLLFAAVHGPGETLVWKPGRLKKLA
;
A
#
# COMPACT_ATOMS: atom_id res chain seq x y z
N MET A 1 -17.62 -16.13 13.37
CA MET A 1 -17.08 -16.42 12.02
C MET A 1 -17.09 -15.21 11.10
N GLY A 2 -18.20 -14.46 10.97
CA GLY A 2 -18.28 -13.30 10.05
C GLY A 2 -17.18 -12.25 10.23
N LYS A 3 -16.89 -11.82 11.48
CA LYS A 3 -15.79 -10.87 11.77
C LYS A 3 -14.43 -11.35 11.26
N THR A 4 -14.09 -12.61 11.49
CA THR A 4 -12.83 -13.22 11.06
C THR A 4 -12.70 -13.22 9.54
N ILE A 5 -13.78 -13.58 8.83
CA ILE A 5 -13.82 -13.57 7.37
C ILE A 5 -13.65 -12.15 6.84
N ALA A 6 -14.40 -11.18 7.38
CA ALA A 6 -14.33 -9.78 6.94
C ALA A 6 -12.92 -9.19 7.12
N ILE A 7 -12.28 -9.43 8.28
CA ILE A 7 -10.90 -8.97 8.52
C ILE A 7 -9.95 -9.64 7.53
N LEU A 8 -10.02 -10.97 7.37
CA LEU A 8 -9.12 -11.67 6.45
C LEU A 8 -9.30 -11.18 5.00
N MET A 9 -10.53 -10.95 4.56
CA MET A 9 -10.80 -10.41 3.23
C MET A 9 -10.22 -9.02 3.05
N GLY A 10 -10.43 -8.11 3.99
CA GLY A 10 -9.81 -6.77 3.96
C GLY A 10 -8.29 -6.85 3.85
N ARG A 11 -7.66 -7.75 4.63
CA ARG A 11 -6.21 -7.98 4.57
C ARG A 11 -5.73 -8.47 3.22
N LEU A 12 -6.42 -9.45 2.63
CA LEU A 12 -6.05 -9.99 1.33
C LEU A 12 -6.26 -8.96 0.22
N ILE A 13 -7.29 -8.12 0.29
CA ILE A 13 -7.51 -7.01 -0.65
C ILE A 13 -6.36 -6.01 -0.56
N PHE A 14 -6.01 -5.53 0.64
CA PHE A 14 -4.87 -4.62 0.81
C PHE A 14 -3.55 -5.25 0.34
N GLY A 15 -3.31 -6.50 0.71
CA GLY A 15 -2.14 -7.26 0.25
C GLY A 15 -2.08 -7.36 -1.27
N ALA A 16 -3.19 -7.72 -1.92
CA ALA A 16 -3.26 -7.86 -3.38
C ALA A 16 -2.97 -6.53 -4.10
N LEU A 17 -3.51 -5.41 -3.60
CA LEU A 17 -3.24 -4.08 -4.16
C LEU A 17 -1.75 -3.74 -4.11
N PHE A 18 -1.08 -3.96 -2.97
CA PHE A 18 0.35 -3.71 -2.85
C PHE A 18 1.21 -4.72 -3.64
N VAL A 19 0.80 -5.99 -3.73
CA VAL A 19 1.46 -6.99 -4.60
C VAL A 19 1.40 -6.55 -6.06
N MET A 20 0.24 -6.11 -6.53
CA MET A 20 0.06 -5.60 -7.88
C MET A 20 0.94 -4.36 -8.12
N ALA A 21 0.87 -3.38 -7.20
CA ALA A 21 1.63 -2.14 -7.30
C ALA A 21 3.15 -2.38 -7.36
N THR A 22 3.69 -3.22 -6.48
CA THR A 22 5.13 -3.54 -6.49
C THR A 22 5.49 -4.34 -7.75
N SER A 23 4.65 -5.28 -8.19
CA SER A 23 4.90 -6.08 -9.40
C SER A 23 5.06 -5.19 -10.63
N PHE A 24 4.17 -4.21 -10.82
CA PHE A 24 4.29 -3.26 -11.94
C PHE A 24 5.61 -2.48 -11.91
N LYS A 25 6.10 -2.09 -10.72
CA LYS A 25 7.39 -1.41 -10.60
C LYS A 25 8.57 -2.32 -10.92
N PHE A 26 8.54 -3.58 -10.50
CA PHE A 26 9.60 -4.54 -10.83
C PHE A 26 9.60 -4.94 -12.32
N PHE A 27 8.43 -4.97 -12.97
CA PHE A 27 8.33 -5.21 -14.41
C PHE A 27 8.85 -4.03 -15.25
N ASP A 28 8.54 -2.80 -14.85
CA ASP A 28 9.02 -1.59 -15.53
C ASP A 28 9.46 -0.50 -14.54
N MET A 29 10.67 -0.69 -14.02
CA MET A 29 11.28 0.25 -13.09
C MET A 29 11.61 1.58 -13.79
N ARG A 30 11.91 1.54 -15.09
CA ARG A 30 12.27 2.74 -15.83
C ARG A 30 11.05 3.62 -16.07
N GLY A 31 9.92 3.03 -16.49
CA GLY A 31 8.65 3.75 -16.61
C GLY A 31 8.23 4.37 -15.28
N THR A 32 8.38 3.65 -14.18
CA THR A 32 8.12 4.19 -12.82
C THR A 32 9.00 5.41 -12.52
N ALA A 33 10.30 5.35 -12.83
CA ALA A 33 11.20 6.49 -12.64
C ALA A 33 10.81 7.68 -13.53
N ASP A 34 10.40 7.43 -14.78
CA ASP A 34 9.98 8.50 -15.68
C ASP A 34 8.69 9.19 -15.18
N PHE A 35 7.74 8.44 -14.59
CA PHE A 35 6.58 9.02 -13.89
C PHE A 35 6.98 9.89 -12.68
N ILE A 36 7.94 9.44 -11.88
CA ILE A 36 8.47 10.21 -10.73
C ILE A 36 9.16 11.49 -11.21
N ALA A 37 9.94 11.41 -12.30
CA ALA A 37 10.60 12.56 -12.91
C ALA A 37 9.56 13.58 -13.44
N ALA A 38 8.49 13.10 -14.07
CA ALA A 38 7.39 13.94 -14.55
C ALA A 38 6.61 14.62 -13.41
N ALA A 39 6.69 14.09 -12.18
CA ALA A 39 6.18 14.75 -10.98
C ALA A 39 7.16 15.75 -10.35
N GLY A 40 8.35 15.93 -10.93
CA GLY A 40 9.33 16.94 -10.52
C GLY A 40 10.25 16.52 -9.37
N PHE A 41 10.26 15.24 -9.00
CA PHE A 41 11.12 14.77 -7.91
C PHE A 41 12.57 14.56 -8.38
N PRO A 42 13.57 14.91 -7.54
CA PRO A 42 14.97 14.60 -7.81
C PRO A 42 15.25 13.10 -7.67
N LEU A 43 16.32 12.62 -8.30
CA LEU A 43 16.79 11.23 -8.19
C LEU A 43 15.68 10.18 -8.48
N PRO A 44 14.93 10.30 -9.59
CA PRO A 44 13.71 9.52 -9.83
C PRO A 44 13.91 8.01 -9.80
N PHE A 45 15.04 7.52 -10.34
CA PHE A 45 15.33 6.10 -10.36
C PHE A 45 15.59 5.53 -8.96
N PHE A 46 16.22 6.30 -8.08
CA PHE A 46 16.44 5.91 -6.68
C PHE A 46 15.11 5.86 -5.91
N LEU A 47 14.26 6.88 -6.10
CA LEU A 47 12.93 6.91 -5.48
C LEU A 47 12.02 5.79 -5.99
N ALA A 48 12.14 5.39 -7.25
CA ALA A 48 11.41 4.26 -7.82
C ALA A 48 11.72 2.95 -7.08
N TRP A 49 13.01 2.70 -6.80
CA TRP A 49 13.43 1.55 -6.01
C TRP A 49 12.94 1.61 -4.56
N ILE A 50 13.01 2.78 -3.92
CA ILE A 50 12.44 2.97 -2.57
C ILE A 50 10.94 2.62 -2.57
N ALA A 51 10.19 3.14 -3.54
CA ALA A 51 8.76 2.87 -3.67
C ALA A 51 8.49 1.37 -3.87
N ALA A 52 9.24 0.70 -4.75
CA ALA A 52 9.07 -0.73 -5.02
C ALA A 52 9.31 -1.59 -3.77
N PHE A 53 10.38 -1.33 -3.02
CA PHE A 53 10.68 -2.07 -1.79
C PHE A 53 9.73 -1.74 -0.64
N LEU A 54 9.31 -0.47 -0.52
CA LEU A 54 8.29 -0.08 0.45
C LEU A 54 6.98 -0.83 0.21
N GLU A 55 6.48 -0.83 -1.03
CA GLU A 55 5.25 -1.53 -1.38
C GLU A 55 5.37 -3.05 -1.22
N LEU A 56 6.54 -3.63 -1.51
CA LEU A 56 6.81 -5.04 -1.25
C LEU A 56 6.74 -5.35 0.26
N ALA A 57 7.35 -4.51 1.10
CA ALA A 57 7.29 -4.66 2.55
C ALA A 57 5.85 -4.54 3.08
N LEU A 58 5.07 -3.59 2.55
CA LEU A 58 3.65 -3.43 2.88
C LEU A 58 2.84 -4.66 2.48
N ALA A 59 3.01 -5.16 1.24
CA ALA A 59 2.37 -6.38 0.77
C ALA A 59 2.62 -7.57 1.71
N LEU A 60 3.89 -7.80 2.07
CA LEU A 60 4.27 -8.86 3.00
C LEU A 60 3.65 -8.66 4.39
N ALA A 61 3.61 -7.43 4.90
CA ALA A 61 3.00 -7.12 6.20
C ALA A 61 1.48 -7.38 6.19
N PHE A 62 0.74 -6.96 5.15
CA PHE A 62 -0.70 -7.21 5.04
C PHE A 62 -1.02 -8.71 4.95
N LEU A 63 -0.30 -9.44 4.08
CA LEU A 63 -0.52 -10.87 3.84
C LEU A 63 -0.15 -11.72 5.07
N SER A 64 0.96 -11.42 5.72
CA SER A 64 1.41 -12.16 6.91
C SER A 64 0.75 -11.70 8.21
N GLY A 65 0.20 -10.47 8.25
CA GLY A 65 -0.30 -9.83 9.46
C GLY A 65 0.81 -9.36 10.40
N PHE A 66 2.07 -9.44 10.00
CA PHE A 66 3.21 -8.96 10.78
C PHE A 66 3.20 -7.42 10.83
N MET A 67 3.26 -6.84 12.03
CA MET A 67 3.19 -5.39 12.25
C MET A 67 2.03 -4.70 11.50
N PHE A 68 0.90 -5.40 11.40
CA PHE A 68 -0.22 -5.01 10.53
C PHE A 68 -0.73 -3.59 10.75
N SER A 69 -0.98 -3.20 12.00
CA SER A 69 -1.53 -1.88 12.30
C SER A 69 -0.54 -0.76 11.95
N GLN A 70 0.75 -0.98 12.21
CA GLN A 70 1.82 -0.06 11.86
C GLN A 70 2.00 0.04 10.34
N ALA A 71 1.95 -1.10 9.64
CA ALA A 71 1.98 -1.14 8.18
C ALA A 71 0.77 -0.43 7.57
N ALA A 72 -0.41 -0.55 8.16
CA ALA A 72 -1.62 0.16 7.71
C ALA A 72 -1.49 1.68 7.88
N LEU A 73 -0.92 2.16 8.98
CA LEU A 73 -0.65 3.60 9.17
C LEU A 73 0.42 4.11 8.19
N LEU A 74 1.52 3.35 8.01
CA LEU A 74 2.56 3.71 7.05
C LEU A 74 2.03 3.73 5.61
N ALA A 75 1.23 2.74 5.23
CA ALA A 75 0.52 2.71 3.97
C ALA A 75 -0.40 3.93 3.82
N GLY A 76 -1.12 4.33 4.88
CA GLY A 76 -1.97 5.52 4.89
C GLY A 76 -1.19 6.80 4.58
N ILE A 77 -0.05 7.00 5.22
CA ILE A 77 0.85 8.12 4.94
C ILE A 77 1.33 8.07 3.48
N TYR A 78 1.74 6.88 3.03
CA TYR A 78 2.25 6.68 1.68
C TYR A 78 1.21 6.99 0.61
N VAL A 79 -0.03 6.47 0.72
CA VAL A 79 -1.08 6.71 -0.28
C VAL A 79 -1.50 8.18 -0.33
N ILE A 80 -1.51 8.88 0.81
CA ILE A 80 -1.77 10.33 0.80
C ILE A 80 -0.64 11.10 0.13
N PHE A 81 0.62 10.73 0.39
CA PHE A 81 1.75 11.29 -0.34
C PHE A 81 1.59 11.08 -1.85
N LEU A 82 1.17 9.88 -2.30
CA LEU A 82 0.92 9.61 -3.72
C LEU A 82 -0.21 10.46 -4.30
N ALA A 83 -1.32 10.62 -3.56
CA ALA A 83 -2.47 11.42 -3.99
C ALA A 83 -2.04 12.84 -4.36
N PHE A 84 -1.33 13.53 -3.45
CA PHE A 84 -0.90 14.90 -3.71
C PHE A 84 0.21 14.99 -4.77
N SER A 85 1.14 14.05 -4.77
CA SER A 85 2.31 14.09 -5.67
C SER A 85 1.95 13.77 -7.12
N PHE A 86 1.04 12.82 -7.34
CA PHE A 86 0.76 12.28 -8.67
C PHE A 86 -0.64 12.62 -9.19
N HIS A 87 -1.59 12.97 -8.31
CA HIS A 87 -3.00 13.23 -8.65
C HIS A 87 -3.54 14.57 -8.10
N GLY A 88 -2.66 15.46 -7.62
CA GLY A 88 -3.06 16.70 -6.95
C GLY A 88 -3.73 17.75 -7.85
N PRO A 89 -4.25 18.85 -7.25
CA PRO A 89 -5.06 19.87 -7.93
C PRO A 89 -4.46 20.46 -9.22
N GLY A 90 -3.13 20.57 -9.29
CA GLY A 90 -2.43 21.09 -10.47
C GLY A 90 -2.59 20.24 -11.74
N ARG A 91 -3.15 19.04 -11.65
CA ARG A 91 -3.34 18.10 -12.77
C ARG A 91 -4.80 17.97 -13.21
N TRP A 92 -5.75 18.49 -12.44
CA TRP A 92 -7.18 18.25 -12.69
C TRP A 92 -7.70 18.95 -13.95
N SER A 93 -7.14 20.11 -14.30
CA SER A 93 -7.56 20.87 -15.48
C SER A 93 -7.14 20.22 -16.79
N SER A 94 -6.01 19.48 -16.81
CA SER A 94 -5.52 18.77 -17.98
C SER A 94 -6.10 17.36 -18.11
N ASN A 95 -6.47 16.73 -16.99
CA ASN A 95 -7.08 15.42 -16.96
C ASN A 95 -8.09 15.30 -15.80
N GLN A 96 -9.38 15.29 -16.12
CA GLN A 96 -10.45 15.20 -15.12
C GLN A 96 -10.41 13.90 -14.30
N ALA A 97 -9.83 12.82 -14.83
CA ALA A 97 -9.69 11.55 -14.11
C ALA A 97 -8.78 11.67 -12.86
N GLU A 98 -7.85 12.62 -12.86
CA GLU A 98 -6.92 12.86 -11.75
C GLU A 98 -7.65 13.24 -10.46
N PHE A 99 -8.77 13.96 -10.57
CA PHE A 99 -9.61 14.25 -9.40
C PHE A 99 -10.20 12.97 -8.81
N GLY A 100 -10.67 12.05 -9.66
CA GLY A 100 -11.17 10.74 -9.24
C GLY A 100 -10.09 9.94 -8.52
N PHE A 101 -8.91 9.82 -9.13
CA PHE A 101 -7.76 9.13 -8.51
C PHE A 101 -7.36 9.77 -7.19
N PHE A 102 -7.35 11.10 -7.10
CA PHE A 102 -7.07 11.81 -5.84
C PHE A 102 -8.05 11.40 -4.74
N VAL A 103 -9.36 11.43 -5.03
CA VAL A 103 -10.41 11.03 -4.08
C VAL A 103 -10.31 9.54 -3.70
N ASP A 104 -9.98 8.66 -4.65
CA ASP A 104 -9.81 7.23 -4.38
C ASP A 104 -8.71 6.93 -3.36
N HIS A 105 -7.65 7.75 -3.31
CA HIS A 105 -6.61 7.60 -2.28
C HIS A 105 -7.13 7.93 -0.86
N PHE A 106 -8.09 8.84 -0.72
CA PHE A 106 -8.75 9.10 0.58
C PHE A 106 -9.69 7.97 0.96
N THR A 107 -10.40 7.39 0.00
CA THR A 107 -11.20 6.17 0.21
C THR A 107 -10.33 5.01 0.68
N PHE A 108 -9.16 4.84 0.05
CA PHE A 108 -8.19 3.83 0.45
C PHE A 108 -7.61 4.14 1.85
N LEU A 109 -7.25 5.39 2.15
CA LEU A 109 -6.83 5.82 3.49
C LEU A 109 -7.89 5.46 4.54
N ALA A 110 -9.17 5.73 4.30
CA ALA A 110 -10.22 5.40 5.26
C ALA A 110 -10.21 3.91 5.61
N GLY A 111 -10.13 3.04 4.60
CA GLY A 111 -10.00 1.60 4.80
C GLY A 111 -8.74 1.21 5.60
N LEU A 112 -7.60 1.85 5.33
CA LEU A 112 -6.35 1.63 6.04
C LEU A 112 -6.41 2.09 7.51
N LEU A 113 -7.08 3.20 7.81
CA LEU A 113 -7.29 3.66 9.19
C LEU A 113 -8.18 2.70 9.98
N PHE A 114 -9.26 2.21 9.37
CA PHE A 114 -10.06 1.14 9.97
C PHE A 114 -9.21 -0.12 10.20
N ALA A 115 -8.38 -0.51 9.23
CA ALA A 115 -7.48 -1.65 9.37
C ALA A 115 -6.50 -1.47 10.53
N ALA A 116 -5.91 -0.27 10.67
CA ALA A 116 -4.97 0.04 11.74
C ALA A 116 -5.58 -0.16 13.13
N VAL A 117 -6.83 0.27 13.32
CA VAL A 117 -7.54 0.15 14.61
C VAL A 117 -7.97 -1.29 14.90
N HIS A 118 -8.38 -2.05 13.88
CA HIS A 118 -8.93 -3.41 14.08
C HIS A 118 -7.84 -4.50 14.15
N GLY A 119 -6.65 -4.24 13.60
CA GLY A 119 -5.54 -5.18 13.61
C GLY A 119 -5.70 -6.38 12.66
N PRO A 120 -4.77 -7.35 12.69
CA PRO A 120 -4.68 -8.41 11.68
C PRO A 120 -5.70 -9.55 11.85
N GLY A 121 -6.49 -9.54 12.93
CA GLY A 121 -7.33 -10.68 13.33
C GLY A 121 -6.50 -11.86 13.87
N GLU A 122 -7.02 -13.07 13.75
CA GLU A 122 -6.43 -14.26 14.40
C GLU A 122 -5.91 -15.33 13.42
N THR A 123 -6.36 -15.28 12.16
CA THR A 123 -6.11 -16.28 11.11
C THR A 123 -5.03 -15.80 10.15
N LEU A 124 -4.13 -16.70 9.71
CA LEU A 124 -2.99 -16.37 8.83
C LEU A 124 -2.20 -15.15 9.33
N VAL A 125 -1.99 -15.09 10.66
CA VAL A 125 -1.17 -14.07 11.31
C VAL A 125 0.13 -14.69 11.78
N TRP A 126 1.23 -14.00 11.53
CA TRP A 126 2.53 -14.33 12.10
C TRP A 126 2.47 -14.33 13.63
N LYS A 127 2.80 -15.47 14.25
CA LYS A 127 2.91 -15.60 15.72
C LYS A 127 4.36 -15.93 16.07
N PRO A 128 5.11 -15.02 16.71
CA PRO A 128 6.45 -15.34 17.22
C PRO A 128 6.32 -16.54 18.20
N GLY A 129 6.96 -17.67 17.88
CA GLY A 129 6.94 -18.88 18.72
C GLY A 129 6.12 -20.08 18.19
N ARG A 130 5.40 -19.97 17.06
CA ARG A 130 4.66 -21.12 16.48
C ARG A 130 5.59 -22.26 16.05
N LEU A 131 6.85 -21.98 15.73
CA LEU A 131 7.86 -22.99 15.35
C LEU A 131 8.35 -23.85 16.53
N LYS A 132 8.24 -23.37 17.78
CA LYS A 132 8.68 -24.13 18.98
C LYS A 132 7.68 -25.21 19.42
N LYS A 133 6.49 -25.29 18.81
CA LYS A 133 5.47 -26.30 19.13
C LYS A 133 5.45 -27.47 18.14
N LEU A 134 6.34 -27.46 17.14
CA LEU A 134 6.47 -28.48 16.11
C LEU A 134 7.82 -29.24 16.19
N ALA A 135 8.60 -28.97 17.23
CA ALA A 135 9.83 -29.67 17.61
C ALA A 135 9.66 -30.20 19.04
#